data_AF-A0A658NP92-F1
#
_entry.id   AF-A0A658NP92-F1
#
_cell.length_a   1.000
_cell.length_b   1.000
_cell.length_c   1.000
_cell.angle_alpha   90.00
_cell.angle_beta   90.00
_cell.angle_gamma   90.00
#
_symmetry.space_group_name_H-M   'P 1'
#
loop_
_entity.id
_entity.type
_entity.pdbx_description
1 polymer ?
#
loop_
_entity_poly.entity_id
_entity_poly.type
_entity_poly.pdbx_seq_one_letter_code
_entity_poly.pdbx_strand_id
1 'polypeptide(L)' 'GSAKRLGIFTIGGGVPRNWSQQVAPVYAITADRLNIRLPEVRFQFGVRICPGPVHWGGLSGCTYSEGVSWGKFVAPEDGG' A
#
# COMPACT_ATOMS: atom_id res chain seq x y z
N GLY A 1 -12.41 -6.99 1.24
CA GLY A 1 -11.90 -6.50 2.55
C GLY A 1 -12.67 -7.09 3.72
N SER A 2 -12.78 -8.42 3.82
CA SER A 2 -13.37 -9.10 4.98
C SER A 2 -12.32 -9.66 5.94
N ALA A 3 -11.04 -9.66 5.54
CA ALA A 3 -9.95 -10.12 6.37
C ALA A 3 -9.66 -9.12 7.49
N LYS A 4 -9.42 -9.62 8.70
CA LYS A 4 -9.01 -8.80 9.85
C LYS A 4 -7.65 -8.14 9.66
N ARG A 5 -6.77 -8.78 8.88
CA ARG A 5 -5.44 -8.29 8.56
C ARG A 5 -5.08 -8.55 7.11
N LEU A 6 -4.31 -7.63 6.52
CA LEU A 6 -3.91 -7.70 5.12
C LEU A 6 -2.39 -7.71 5.00
N GLY A 7 -1.87 -8.64 4.21
CA GLY A 7 -0.46 -8.71 3.85
C GLY A 7 -0.30 -8.70 2.34
N ILE A 8 0.83 -8.18 1.86
CA ILE A 8 1.22 -8.24 0.45
C ILE A 8 2.60 -8.88 0.32
N PHE A 9 2.70 -9.86 -0.57
CA PHE A 9 3.97 -10.45 -0.98
C PHE A 9 4.16 -10.19 -2.47
N THR A 10 5.26 -9.53 -2.83
CA THR A 10 5.54 -9.13 -4.21
C THR A 10 6.91 -9.60 -4.67
N ILE A 11 6.96 -10.06 -5.92
CA ILE A 11 8.20 -10.36 -6.63
C ILE A 11 8.27 -9.42 -7.84
N GLY A 12 9.35 -8.65 -7.93
CA GLY A 12 9.50 -7.57 -8.90
C GLY A 12 8.88 -6.25 -8.46
N GLY A 13 8.51 -5.42 -9.44
CA GLY A 13 8.01 -4.07 -9.23
C GLY A 13 7.00 -3.67 -10.31
N GLY A 14 7.03 -2.41 -10.74
CA GLY A 14 6.24 -1.90 -11.85
C GLY A 14 4.73 -1.88 -11.56
N VAL A 15 3.95 -2.04 -12.63
CA VAL A 15 2.49 -1.96 -12.59
C VAL A 15 1.88 -2.96 -11.60
N PRO A 16 2.26 -4.26 -11.57
CA PRO A 16 1.67 -5.20 -10.62
C PRO A 16 1.84 -4.80 -9.16
N ARG A 17 3.01 -4.26 -8.79
CA ARG A 17 3.28 -3.79 -7.42
C ARG A 17 2.50 -2.54 -7.08
N ASN A 18 2.46 -1.53 -7.96
CA ASN A 18 1.71 -0.32 -7.65
C ASN A 18 0.20 -0.58 -7.65
N TRP A 19 -0.33 -1.29 -8.65
CA TRP A 19 -1.76 -1.51 -8.82
C TRP A 19 -2.35 -2.31 -7.65
N SER A 20 -1.68 -3.37 -7.20
CA SER A 20 -2.11 -4.14 -6.01
C SER A 20 -2.17 -3.32 -4.72
N GLN A 21 -1.39 -2.25 -4.63
CA GLN A 21 -1.39 -1.33 -3.50
C GLN A 21 -2.41 -0.19 -3.61
N GLN A 22 -3.01 0.05 -4.78
CA GLN A 22 -3.94 1.18 -4.99
C GLN A 22 -5.32 0.98 -4.36
N VAL A 23 -5.62 -0.20 -3.82
CA VAL A 23 -6.92 -0.45 -3.17
C VAL A 23 -7.17 0.52 -2.01
N ALA A 24 -6.17 0.82 -1.19
CA ALA A 24 -6.33 1.71 -0.03
C ALA A 24 -6.62 3.17 -0.45
N PRO A 25 -5.79 3.80 -1.32
CA PRO A 25 -6.06 5.17 -1.77
C PRO A 25 -7.39 5.31 -2.52
N VAL A 26 -7.78 4.29 -3.31
CA VAL A 26 -9.07 4.31 -4.02
C VAL A 26 -10.23 4.34 -3.02
N TYR A 27 -10.20 3.54 -1.96
CA TYR A 27 -11.24 3.56 -0.91
C TYR A 27 -11.27 4.91 -0.19
N ALA A 28 -10.11 5.44 0.20
CA ALA A 28 -10.02 6.72 0.89
C ALA A 28 -10.56 7.88 0.04
N ILE A 29 -10.13 7.98 -1.22
CA ILE A 29 -10.58 9.04 -2.14
C ILE A 29 -12.08 8.87 -2.46
N THR A 30 -12.56 7.64 -2.65
CA THR A 30 -13.99 7.41 -2.94
C THR A 30 -14.86 7.80 -1.75
N ALA A 31 -14.45 7.42 -0.52
CA ALA A 31 -15.15 7.79 0.70
C ALA A 31 -15.23 9.31 0.87
N ASP A 32 -14.11 10.02 0.67
CA ASP A 32 -14.01 11.47 0.72
C ASP A 32 -14.88 12.15 -0.36
N ARG A 33 -14.69 11.78 -1.63
CA ARG A 33 -15.36 12.42 -2.77
C ARG A 33 -16.87 12.22 -2.81
N LEU A 34 -17.35 11.07 -2.34
CA LEU A 34 -18.78 10.75 -2.34
C LEU A 34 -19.43 11.01 -0.98
N ASN A 35 -18.67 11.44 0.03
CA ASN A 35 -19.11 11.62 1.42
C ASN A 35 -19.82 10.36 1.96
N ILE A 36 -19.23 9.19 1.69
CA ILE A 36 -19.72 7.89 2.16
C ILE A 36 -18.72 7.26 3.11
N ARG A 37 -19.18 6.33 3.94
CA ARG A 37 -18.30 5.52 4.78
C ARG A 37 -17.93 4.24 4.05
N LEU A 38 -16.64 4.04 3.84
CA LEU A 38 -16.07 2.78 3.37
C LEU A 38 -15.12 2.20 4.43
N PRO A 39 -14.90 0.87 4.43
CA PRO A 39 -13.89 0.26 5.30
C PRO A 39 -12.51 0.85 5.04
N GLU A 40 -11.72 1.00 6.09
CA GLU A 40 -10.31 1.34 5.97
C GLU A 40 -9.52 0.08 5.58
N VAL A 41 -8.86 0.12 4.43
CA VAL A 41 -8.18 -1.05 3.85
C VAL A 41 -6.69 -0.75 3.71
N ARG A 42 -5.90 -1.00 4.76
CA ARG A 42 -4.44 -0.84 4.74
C ARG A 42 -3.73 -2.17 4.95
N PHE A 43 -2.58 -2.37 4.29
CA PHE A 43 -1.72 -3.53 4.54
C PHE A 43 -0.98 -3.37 5.87
N GLN A 44 -1.05 -4.37 6.76
CA GLN A 44 -0.17 -4.41 7.95
C GLN A 44 1.18 -5.05 7.64
N PHE A 45 1.24 -5.93 6.63
CA PHE A 45 2.46 -6.68 6.34
C PHE A 45 2.87 -6.53 4.88
N GLY A 46 4.17 -6.40 4.63
CA GLY A 46 4.73 -6.28 3.30
C GLY A 46 6.06 -7.00 3.18
N VAL A 47 6.17 -7.91 2.21
CA VAL A 47 7.44 -8.53 1.81
C VAL A 47 7.63 -8.35 0.31
N ARG A 48 8.82 -7.87 -0.08
CA ARG A 48 9.16 -7.63 -1.49
C ARG A 48 10.51 -8.23 -1.81
N ILE A 49 10.58 -8.90 -2.95
CA ILE A 49 11.83 -9.32 -3.59
C ILE A 49 11.91 -8.60 -4.93
N CYS A 50 12.77 -7.59 -5.07
CA CYS A 50 12.89 -6.79 -6.30
C CYS A 50 14.32 -6.26 -6.46
N PRO A 51 14.89 -6.27 -7.67
CA PRO A 51 16.22 -5.68 -7.92
C PRO A 51 16.21 -4.15 -7.99
N GLY A 52 15.02 -3.51 -7.99
CA GLY A 52 14.85 -2.07 -8.17
C GLY A 52 15.44 -1.26 -7.00
N PRO A 53 16.48 -0.44 -7.22
CA PRO A 53 17.09 0.34 -6.15
C PRO A 53 16.23 1.55 -5.75
N VAL A 54 16.24 1.90 -4.46
CA VAL A 54 15.45 3.01 -3.91
C VAL A 54 15.87 4.37 -4.49
N HIS A 55 17.19 4.61 -4.67
CA HIS A 55 17.73 5.91 -5.06
C HIS A 55 17.34 6.39 -6.46
N TRP A 56 16.81 5.51 -7.32
CA TRP A 56 16.27 5.92 -8.63
C TRP A 56 14.92 6.61 -8.53
N GLY A 57 14.26 6.59 -7.36
CA GLY A 57 12.98 7.28 -7.14
C GLY A 57 11.78 6.65 -7.86
N GLY A 58 11.94 5.47 -8.46
CA GLY A 58 10.84 4.78 -9.15
C GLY A 58 9.91 4.03 -8.19
N LEU A 59 8.61 3.97 -8.51
CA LEU A 59 7.58 3.23 -7.74
C LEU A 59 7.90 1.74 -7.57
N SER A 60 8.69 1.16 -8.46
CA SER A 60 9.18 -0.22 -8.33
C SER A 60 10.11 -0.39 -7.13
N GLY A 61 10.97 0.60 -6.89
CA GLY A 61 12.02 0.59 -5.87
C GLY A 61 11.61 1.19 -4.54
N CYS A 62 10.52 1.97 -4.47
CA CYS A 62 10.18 2.72 -3.26
C CYS A 62 9.96 1.86 -2.00
N THR A 63 10.18 2.49 -0.84
CA THR A 63 10.14 1.84 0.48
C THR A 63 8.72 1.63 0.97
N TYR A 64 8.54 0.80 1.99
CA TYR A 64 7.24 0.71 2.67
C TYR A 64 6.93 1.95 3.49
N SER A 65 7.93 2.69 3.97
CA SER A 65 7.74 4.00 4.61
C SER A 65 7.09 5.01 3.66
N GLU A 66 7.47 5.03 2.39
CA GLU A 66 6.73 5.78 1.37
C GLU A 66 5.30 5.22 1.20
N GLY A 67 5.13 3.90 1.23
CA GLY A 67 3.80 3.29 1.23
C GLY A 67 2.89 3.76 2.38
N VAL A 68 3.44 3.97 3.58
CA VAL A 68 2.72 4.53 4.74
C VAL A 68 2.28 5.96 4.46
N SER A 69 3.13 6.81 3.87
CA SER A 69 2.77 8.22 3.57
C SER A 69 1.61 8.34 2.57
N TRP A 70 1.39 7.32 1.74
CA TRP A 70 0.27 7.23 0.81
C TRP A 70 -0.97 6.52 1.38
N GLY A 71 -0.94 6.14 2.67
CA GLY A 71 -2.01 5.40 3.31
C GLY A 71 -2.19 3.97 2.75
N LYS A 72 -1.18 3.41 2.07
CA LYS A 72 -1.21 2.03 1.56
C LYS A 72 -0.95 1.02 2.68
N PHE A 73 -0.12 1.39 3.64
CA PHE A 73 0.29 0.56 4.77
C PHE A 73 -0.10 1.21 6.10
N VAL A 74 -0.31 0.38 7.12
CA VAL A 74 -0.36 0.82 8.51
C VAL A 74 1.06 1.22 8.93
N ALA A 75 1.19 2.20 9.83
CA ALA A 75 2.49 2.64 10.32
C ALA A 75 3.01 1.71 11.45
N PRO A 76 4.33 1.61 11.65
CA PRO A 76 4.89 0.72 12.69
C PRO A 76 4.34 1.02 14.10
N GLU A 77 4.16 2.30 14.43
CA GLU A 77 3.58 2.78 15.68
C GLU A 77 2.11 2.38 15.89
N ASP A 78 1.38 2.12 14.81
CA ASP A 78 -0.03 1.71 14.80
C ASP A 78 -0.21 0.18 14.70
N GLY A 79 0.89 -0.58 14.73
CA GLY A 79 0.88 -2.04 14.60
C GLY A 79 0.97 -2.57 13.17
N GLY A 80 1.59 -1.79 12.26
CA GLY A 80 2.00 -2.22 10.91
C GLY A 80 3.48 -1.95 10.63
#